data_AF-A0A8B7UTG2-F1
#
_entry.id   AF-A0A8B7UTG2-F1
#
_cell.length_a   1.000
_cell.length_b   1.000
_cell.length_c   1.000
_cell.angle_alpha   90.00
_cell.angle_beta   90.00
_cell.angle_gamma   90.00
#
_symmetry.space_group_name_H-M   'P 1'
#
loop_
_entity.id
_entity.type
_entity.pdbx_description
1 polymer ?
#
loop_
_entity_poly.entity_id
_entity_poly.type
_entity_poly.pdbx_seq_one_letter_code
_entity_poly.pdbx_strand_id
1 'polypeptide(L)'
;MVELASDFLDRNTPVFRDDVCFFISQSGETADTLMGLRYCKERGALTVGITNTVGSSISRETDCGVHINAGPEIGVASTKVNS
;
A
#
# COMPACT_ATOMS: atom_id res chain seq x y z
N MET A 1 5.29 -9.29 -9.49
CA MET A 1 5.08 -10.17 -8.31
C MET A 1 4.09 -9.46 -7.40
N VAL A 2 3.15 -10.17 -6.78
CA VAL A 2 2.23 -9.60 -5.78
C VAL A 2 2.57 -10.29 -4.46
N GLU A 3 2.93 -9.50 -3.45
CA GLU A 3 3.33 -10.01 -2.13
C GLU A 3 2.50 -9.34 -1.04
N LEU A 4 2.28 -10.07 0.05
CA LEU A 4 1.77 -9.50 1.29
C LEU A 4 2.87 -8.62 1.89
N ALA A 5 2.50 -7.42 2.36
CA ALA A 5 3.47 -6.46 2.84
C ALA A 5 4.24 -6.96 4.08
N SER A 6 3.60 -7.76 4.94
CA SER A 6 4.25 -8.45 6.07
C SER A 6 5.40 -9.35 5.59
N ASP A 7 5.10 -10.25 4.65
CA ASP A 7 6.05 -11.26 4.17
C ASP A 7 7.21 -10.62 3.38
N PHE A 8 6.91 -9.54 2.67
CA PHE A 8 7.89 -8.75 1.93
C PHE A 8 8.95 -8.14 2.86
N LEU A 9 8.51 -7.58 3.99
CA LEU A 9 9.37 -6.98 5.00
C LEU A 9 10.17 -8.05 5.75
N ASP A 10 9.51 -9.14 6.18
CA ASP A 10 10.15 -10.23 6.92
C ASP A 10 11.32 -10.86 6.15
N ARG A 11 11.19 -10.94 4.82
CA ARG A 11 12.23 -11.51 3.95
C ARG A 11 13.34 -10.54 3.58
N ASN A 12 13.28 -9.28 4.00
CA ASN A 12 14.17 -8.22 3.54
C ASN A 12 14.34 -8.25 2.02
N THR A 13 13.20 -8.28 1.31
CA THR A 13 13.17 -8.49 -0.14
C THR A 13 14.06 -7.48 -0.87
N PRO A 14 14.99 -7.92 -1.76
CA PRO A 14 15.82 -7.00 -2.50
C PRO A 14 15.00 -6.02 -3.35
N VAL A 15 15.31 -4.73 -3.23
CA VAL A 15 14.71 -3.65 -4.03
C VAL A 15 15.84 -2.79 -4.58
N PHE A 16 15.72 -2.43 -5.84
CA PHE A 16 16.70 -1.69 -6.61
C PHE A 16 16.14 -0.34 -7.06
N ARG A 17 17.04 0.54 -7.51
CA ARG A 17 16.68 1.93 -7.88
C ARG A 17 15.85 2.02 -9.15
N ASP A 18 15.91 1.00 -10.00
CA ASP A 18 15.17 0.86 -11.24
C ASP A 18 13.83 0.11 -11.07
N ASP A 19 13.49 -0.30 -9.85
CA ASP A 19 12.19 -0.87 -9.54
C ASP A 19 11.08 0.19 -9.49
N VAL A 20 9.88 -0.24 -9.86
CA VAL A 20 8.63 0.49 -9.65
C VAL A 20 7.75 -0.30 -8.69
N CYS A 21 7.50 0.24 -7.52
CA CYS A 21 6.73 -0.41 -6.45
C CYS A 21 5.33 0.20 -6.33
N PHE A 22 4.30 -0.63 -6.49
CA PHE A 22 2.91 -0.21 -6.32
C PHE A 22 2.38 -0.57 -4.93
N PHE A 23 1.78 0.39 -4.25
CA PHE A 23 1.20 0.24 -2.93
C PHE A 23 -0.31 0.44 -3.00
N ILE A 24 -1.05 -0.64 -2.81
CA ILE A 24 -2.52 -0.66 -2.95
C ILE A 24 -3.12 -0.72 -1.55
N SER A 25 -3.86 0.32 -1.17
CA SER A 25 -4.56 0.36 0.12
C SER A 25 -5.80 1.22 0.02
N GLN A 26 -6.96 0.65 0.36
CA GLN A 26 -8.22 1.39 0.32
C GLN A 26 -8.18 2.59 1.28
N SER A 27 -7.78 2.37 2.53
CA SER A 27 -7.69 3.43 3.54
C SER A 27 -6.49 4.34 3.30
N GLY A 28 -5.41 3.78 2.74
CA GLY A 28 -4.11 4.44 2.62
C GLY A 28 -3.33 4.48 3.95
N GLU A 29 -3.79 3.76 4.97
CA GLU A 29 -3.22 3.75 6.34
C GLU A 29 -2.86 2.34 6.84
N THR A 30 -2.97 1.31 5.98
CA THR A 30 -2.60 -0.06 6.35
C THR A 30 -1.13 -0.13 6.74
N ALA A 31 -0.85 -0.43 8.01
CA ALA A 31 0.47 -0.29 8.61
C ALA A 31 1.58 -1.03 7.84
N ASP A 32 1.37 -2.31 7.53
CA ASP A 32 2.37 -3.11 6.80
C ASP A 32 2.64 -2.54 5.41
N THR A 33 1.59 -2.09 4.71
CA THR A 33 1.73 -1.45 3.38
C THR A 33 2.51 -0.15 3.46
N LEU A 34 2.29 0.67 4.51
CA LEU A 34 3.03 1.91 4.74
C LEU A 34 4.51 1.64 5.10
N MET A 35 4.78 0.59 5.88
CA MET A 35 6.15 0.16 6.18
C MET A 35 6.87 -0.34 4.91
N GLY A 36 6.19 -1.13 4.08
CA GLY A 36 6.71 -1.55 2.77
C GLY A 36 7.02 -0.37 1.85
N LEU A 37 6.16 0.65 1.84
CA LEU A 37 6.40 1.90 1.09
C LEU A 37 7.70 2.57 1.52
N ARG A 38 7.88 2.81 2.82
CA ARG A 38 9.07 3.45 3.34
C ARG A 38 10.32 2.60 3.06
N TYR A 39 10.22 1.29 3.21
CA TYR A 39 11.31 0.34 2.88
C TYR A 39 11.78 0.47 1.43
N CYS A 40 10.86 0.49 0.46
CA CYS A 40 11.20 0.62 -0.96
C CYS A 40 11.74 2.02 -1.28
N LYS A 41 11.16 3.06 -0.69
CA LYS A 41 11.58 4.45 -0.89
C LYS A 41 13.00 4.71 -0.36
N GLU A 42 13.35 4.15 0.79
CA GLU A 42 14.72 4.19 1.34
C GLU A 42 15.75 3.54 0.41
N ARG A 43 15.34 2.57 -0.43
CA ARG A 43 16.19 1.91 -1.43
C ARG A 43 16.22 2.63 -2.78
N GLY A 44 15.44 3.70 -2.91
CA GLY A 44 15.42 4.57 -4.08
C GLY A 44 14.60 4.05 -5.25
N ALA A 45 13.71 3.09 -5.02
CA ALA A 45 12.73 2.68 -6.02
C ALA A 45 11.70 3.79 -6.27
N LEU A 46 11.13 3.82 -7.46
CA LEU A 46 9.97 4.67 -7.76
C LEU A 46 8.73 4.09 -7.09
N THR A 47 7.99 4.91 -6.35
CA THR A 47 6.84 4.46 -5.56
C THR A 47 5.52 5.02 -6.10
N VAL A 48 4.53 4.14 -6.28
CA VAL A 48 3.20 4.49 -6.82
C VAL A 48 2.10 4.12 -5.84
N GLY A 49 1.31 5.09 -5.39
CA GLY A 49 0.19 4.87 -4.48
C GLY A 49 -1.14 4.67 -5.21
N ILE A 50 -1.86 3.60 -4.89
CA ILE A 50 -3.24 3.38 -5.35
C ILE A 50 -4.14 3.37 -4.12
N THR A 51 -4.85 4.47 -3.89
CA THR A 51 -5.66 4.67 -2.67
C THR A 51 -7.06 5.18 -2.96
N ASN A 52 -7.98 4.95 -2.02
CA ASN A 52 -9.34 5.46 -2.08
C ASN A 52 -9.61 6.58 -1.07
N THR A 53 -8.59 7.00 -0.32
CA THR A 53 -8.64 8.13 0.60
C THR A 53 -7.65 9.19 0.14
N VAL A 54 -8.16 10.38 -0.18
CA VAL A 54 -7.33 11.53 -0.55
C VAL A 54 -6.58 12.03 0.68
N GLY A 55 -5.27 12.26 0.56
CA GLY A 55 -4.45 12.82 1.63
C GLY A 55 -4.01 11.81 2.70
N SER A 56 -4.28 10.52 2.51
CA SER A 56 -3.76 9.44 3.36
C SER A 56 -2.24 9.36 3.34
N SER A 57 -1.64 8.71 4.34
CA SER A 57 -0.19 8.55 4.47
C SER A 57 0.45 7.97 3.20
N ILE A 58 -0.09 6.87 2.66
CA ILE A 58 0.43 6.27 1.42
C ILE A 58 0.30 7.23 0.23
N SER A 59 -0.80 7.96 0.10
CA SER A 59 -0.99 8.92 -1.01
C SER A 59 -0.03 10.11 -0.95
N ARG A 60 0.41 10.50 0.26
CA ARG A 60 1.32 11.62 0.49
C ARG A 60 2.80 11.23 0.37
N GLU A 61 3.13 10.00 0.74
CA GLU A 61 4.51 9.52 0.78
C GLU A 61 4.98 8.89 -0.55
N THR A 62 4.06 8.53 -1.45
CA THR A 62 4.40 8.01 -2.78
C THR A 62 4.83 9.11 -3.75
N ASP A 63 5.63 8.76 -4.75
CA ASP A 63 6.16 9.74 -5.72
C ASP A 63 5.09 10.16 -6.73
N CYS A 64 4.20 9.24 -7.08
CA CYS A 64 2.98 9.51 -7.82
C CYS A 64 1.87 8.53 -7.40
N GLY A 65 0.65 8.73 -7.89
CA GLY A 65 -0.43 7.84 -7.51
C GLY A 65 -1.72 8.02 -8.29
N VAL A 66 -2.62 7.07 -8.07
CA VAL A 66 -3.98 7.05 -8.61
C VAL A 66 -4.95 7.00 -7.44
N HIS A 67 -5.84 7.99 -7.41
CA HIS A 67 -7.02 7.92 -6.55
C HIS A 67 -8.10 7.12 -7.28
N ILE A 68 -8.54 6.00 -6.71
CA ILE A 68 -9.47 5.09 -7.40
C ILE A 68 -10.90 5.62 -7.47
N ASN A 69 -11.24 6.60 -6.62
CA ASN A 69 -12.54 7.27 -6.59
C ASN A 69 -13.74 6.29 -6.54
N ALA A 70 -13.63 5.22 -5.76
CA ALA A 70 -14.68 4.22 -5.60
C ALA A 70 -15.79 4.67 -4.62
N GLY A 71 -15.63 5.85 -4.00
CA GLY A 71 -16.51 6.35 -2.94
C GLY A 71 -16.16 5.78 -1.56
N PRO A 72 -16.71 6.33 -0.45
CA PRO A 72 -16.39 5.87 0.90
C PRO A 72 -16.80 4.40 1.10
N GLU A 73 -15.90 3.59 1.63
CA GLU A 73 -16.25 2.23 2.04
C GLU A 73 -16.90 2.29 3.43
N ILE A 74 -18.21 2.06 3.48
CA ILE A 74 -18.99 2.08 4.72
C ILE A 74 -19.31 0.63 5.20
N GLY A 75 -19.14 -0.35 4.32
CA GLY A 75 -19.41 -1.75 4.63
C GLY A 75 -18.19 -2.45 5.22
N VAL A 76 -18.20 -2.73 6.53
CA VAL A 76 -17.33 -3.80 7.06
C VAL A 76 -17.91 -5.12 6.57
N ALA A 77 -17.14 -5.91 5.81
CA ALA A 77 -17.51 -7.27 5.47
C ALA A 77 -17.59 -8.12 6.76
N SER A 78 -18.73 -8.05 7.45
CA SER A 78 -19.04 -8.84 8.63
C SER A 78 -19.49 -10.21 8.15
N THR A 79 -18.56 -11.16 8.03
CA THR A 79 -18.92 -12.57 8.16
C THR A 79 -19.29 -12.81 9.62
N LYS A 80 -20.54 -12.53 9.98
CA LYS A 80 -21.16 -13.27 11.07
C LYS A 80 -21.25 -14.71 10.59
N VAL A 81 -20.23 -15.50 10.94
CA VAL A 81 -20.32 -16.97 10.94
C VAL A 81 -21.26 -17.30 12.09
N ASN A 82 -22.56 -17.30 11.81
CA ASN A 82 -23.50 -18.09 12.59
C ASN A 82 -23.52 -19.48 11.94
N SER A 83 -22.77 -20.42 12.50
CA SER A 83 -23.05 -21.87 12.51
C SER A 83 -22.06 -22.52 13.47
#